data_AF-A0A2P5E671-F1
#
_entry.id   AF-A0A2P5E671-F1
#
_cell.length_a   1.000
_cell.length_b   1.000
_cell.length_c   1.000
_cell.angle_alpha   90.00
_cell.angle_beta   90.00
_cell.angle_gamma   90.00
#
_symmetry.space_group_name_H-M   'P 1'
#
loop_
_entity.id
_entity.type
_entity.pdbx_description
1 polymer ?
#
loop_
_entity_poly.entity_id
_entity_poly.type
_entity_poly.pdbx_seq_one_letter_code
_entity_poly.pdbx_strand_id
1 'polypeptide(L)'
;MAELAQNRSANGEEDDDYMGDLSHFLPPEASNPPKPSSKKVSSNATLFVQSSKKKKKAKTLNWQEQRKLERERKQEEEDEQTLARIDAPIPQSNVGFKLLKQMGYTPGSALGKEGSGRAEPVGLEIRRSRAGIGREDPRKEKRKREEMKDLQDILMKLREEHRYCLFCGFQYESMESLLSNCPGTDEDDH
;
A
#
# COMPACT_ATOMS: atom_id res chain seq x y z
N MET A 1 -64.52 -4.94 -26.49
CA MET A 1 -63.94 -4.37 -27.72
C MET A 1 -62.46 -4.61 -27.65
N ALA A 2 -61.94 -5.30 -28.66
CA ALA A 2 -60.65 -5.99 -28.66
C ALA A 2 -59.46 -5.05 -28.93
N GLU A 3 -58.30 -5.49 -28.42
CA GLU A 3 -56.97 -4.94 -28.67
C GLU A 3 -56.67 -4.73 -30.16
N LEU A 4 -56.11 -3.58 -30.50
CA LEU A 4 -55.38 -3.36 -31.74
C LEU A 4 -53.89 -3.41 -31.46
N ALA A 5 -53.31 -4.58 -31.72
CA ALA A 5 -51.88 -4.70 -32.00
C ALA A 5 -51.65 -4.37 -33.48
N GLN A 6 -50.65 -3.52 -33.79
CA GLN A 6 -49.61 -3.81 -34.80
C GLN A 6 -48.60 -2.66 -35.01
N ASN A 7 -47.34 -3.04 -34.83
CA ASN A 7 -46.12 -2.64 -35.55
C ASN A 7 -45.68 -1.16 -35.60
N ARG A 8 -44.64 -0.87 -34.82
CA ARG A 8 -43.49 -0.09 -35.28
C ARG A 8 -42.19 -0.82 -34.93
N SER A 9 -41.64 -1.51 -35.93
CA SER A 9 -40.21 -1.84 -35.96
C SER A 9 -39.42 -0.54 -36.07
N ALA A 10 -38.56 -0.27 -35.09
CA ALA A 10 -37.57 0.79 -35.18
C ALA A 10 -36.26 0.23 -34.61
N ASN A 11 -35.36 -0.08 -35.55
CA ASN A 11 -33.90 -0.05 -35.54
C ASN A 11 -33.13 -0.38 -34.25
N GLY A 12 -32.14 -1.23 -34.46
CA GLY A 12 -31.24 -1.75 -33.44
C GLY A 12 -30.56 -0.67 -32.62
N GLU A 13 -30.53 -0.93 -31.32
CA GLU A 13 -29.57 -0.37 -30.39
C GLU A 13 -28.19 -0.94 -30.79
N GLU A 14 -27.51 -0.22 -31.69
CA GLU A 14 -26.06 -0.30 -31.82
C GLU A 14 -25.50 0.33 -30.54
N ASP A 15 -25.11 -0.50 -29.59
CA ASP A 15 -24.24 -0.09 -28.48
C ASP A 15 -22.90 0.33 -29.11
N ASP A 16 -22.83 1.59 -29.55
CA ASP A 16 -21.63 2.24 -29.98
C ASP A 16 -20.57 2.03 -28.90
N ASP A 17 -19.57 1.22 -29.23
CA ASP A 17 -18.37 0.91 -28.44
C ASP A 17 -17.53 2.21 -28.32
N TYR A 18 -18.09 3.15 -27.59
CA TYR A 18 -17.60 4.47 -27.29
C TYR A 18 -16.32 4.28 -26.47
N MET A 19 -15.18 4.53 -27.12
CA MET A 19 -13.79 4.34 -26.68
C MET A 19 -13.10 3.02 -27.10
N GLY A 20 -13.65 2.29 -28.08
CA GLY A 20 -12.98 1.11 -28.68
C GLY A 20 -12.20 1.37 -29.98
N ASP A 21 -12.52 2.43 -30.74
CA ASP A 21 -12.01 2.58 -32.10
C ASP A 21 -10.66 3.34 -32.19
N LEU A 22 -9.57 2.60 -31.97
CA LEU A 22 -8.19 3.07 -32.18
C LEU A 22 -7.80 3.18 -33.67
N SER A 23 -8.69 2.83 -34.62
CA SER A 23 -8.38 2.91 -36.05
C SER A 23 -8.19 4.35 -36.55
N HIS A 24 -8.69 5.34 -35.81
CA HIS A 24 -8.45 6.77 -36.09
C HIS A 24 -7.02 7.24 -35.79
N PHE A 25 -6.26 6.51 -34.96
CA PHE A 25 -4.91 6.89 -34.51
C PHE A 25 -3.79 6.06 -35.15
N LEU A 26 -4.14 5.05 -35.94
CA LEU A 26 -3.21 4.21 -36.68
C LEU A 26 -3.25 4.61 -38.16
N PRO A 27 -2.14 5.04 -38.78
CA PRO A 27 -2.11 5.33 -40.21
C PRO A 27 -2.41 4.04 -41.01
N PRO A 28 -3.14 4.13 -42.14
CA PRO A 28 -3.56 2.96 -42.90
C PRO A 28 -2.33 2.25 -43.49
N GLU A 29 -1.95 1.12 -42.91
CA GLU A 29 -0.94 0.24 -43.49
C GLU A 29 -1.48 -0.36 -44.80
N ALA A 30 -0.66 -0.22 -45.84
CA ALA A 30 -0.92 -0.71 -47.18
C ALA A 30 -1.06 -2.25 -47.22
N SER A 31 -2.13 -2.70 -47.89
CA SER A 31 -2.23 -3.94 -48.69
C SER A 31 -1.76 -5.30 -48.08
N ASN A 32 -2.74 -6.16 -47.77
CA ASN A 32 -2.63 -7.64 -47.52
C ASN A 32 -2.14 -8.43 -48.77
N PRO A 33 -1.99 -9.80 -48.82
CA PRO A 33 -2.35 -10.91 -47.88
C PRO A 33 -1.29 -12.10 -47.90
N PRO A 34 -1.56 -13.40 -47.56
CA PRO A 34 -2.69 -14.08 -46.89
C PRO A 34 -2.29 -15.04 -45.71
N LYS A 35 -3.33 -15.47 -44.97
CA LYS A 35 -3.33 -16.55 -43.95
C LYS A 35 -2.88 -17.91 -44.52
N PRO A 36 -2.42 -18.84 -43.65
CA PRO A 36 -2.81 -20.24 -43.81
C PRO A 36 -3.54 -20.79 -42.59
N SER A 37 -4.62 -21.49 -42.91
CA SER A 37 -5.45 -22.34 -42.08
C SER A 37 -4.68 -23.54 -41.53
N SER A 38 -4.97 -23.96 -40.30
CA SER A 38 -4.69 -25.32 -39.84
C SER A 38 -5.78 -25.82 -38.88
N LYS A 39 -6.73 -26.50 -39.52
CA LYS A 39 -7.49 -27.69 -39.11
C LYS A 39 -7.45 -28.07 -37.61
N LYS A 40 -8.63 -28.01 -36.99
CA LYS A 40 -9.03 -28.89 -35.88
C LYS A 40 -9.00 -30.34 -36.37
N VAL A 41 -8.17 -31.17 -35.74
CA VAL A 41 -8.40 -32.62 -35.64
C VAL A 41 -8.02 -33.01 -34.21
N SER A 42 -9.03 -33.31 -33.39
CA SER A 42 -8.84 -33.88 -32.06
C SER A 42 -9.80 -35.05 -31.91
N SER A 43 -9.30 -36.24 -32.19
CA SER A 43 -9.91 -37.50 -31.77
C SER A 43 -8.83 -38.56 -31.72
N ASN A 44 -8.28 -38.83 -30.55
CA ASN A 44 -8.69 -40.01 -29.80
C ASN A 44 -7.95 -40.08 -28.46
N ALA A 45 -8.75 -40.43 -27.45
CA ALA A 45 -8.31 -40.75 -26.11
C ALA A 45 -7.35 -41.93 -26.11
N THR A 46 -6.34 -41.87 -25.25
CA THR A 46 -5.88 -43.07 -24.55
C THR A 46 -5.31 -42.70 -23.19
N LEU A 47 -5.77 -43.48 -22.22
CA LEU A 47 -5.54 -43.37 -20.79
C LEU A 47 -4.08 -43.70 -20.47
N PHE A 48 -3.43 -42.86 -19.66
CA PHE A 48 -2.35 -43.35 -18.80
C PHE A 48 -2.23 -42.48 -17.54
N VAL A 49 -2.83 -42.97 -16.46
CA VAL A 49 -2.62 -42.46 -15.11
C VAL A 49 -1.25 -42.94 -14.66
N GLN A 50 -0.26 -42.05 -14.65
CA GLN A 50 0.96 -42.26 -13.89
C GLN A 50 1.09 -41.17 -12.83
N SER A 51 0.72 -41.57 -11.62
CA SER A 51 0.97 -40.86 -10.37
C SER A 51 2.46 -40.53 -10.25
N SER A 52 2.79 -39.29 -10.56
CA SER A 52 4.13 -38.73 -10.38
C SER A 52 4.02 -37.61 -9.37
N LYS A 53 4.57 -37.82 -8.17
CA LYS A 53 4.69 -36.81 -7.11
C LYS A 53 5.54 -35.63 -7.62
N LYS A 54 4.88 -34.65 -8.26
CA LYS A 54 5.51 -33.40 -8.69
C LYS A 54 5.85 -32.59 -7.44
N LYS A 55 7.14 -32.48 -7.14
CA LYS A 55 7.69 -31.49 -6.20
C LYS A 55 7.12 -30.12 -6.60
N LYS A 56 6.34 -29.49 -5.71
CA LYS A 56 5.80 -28.15 -5.92
C LYS A 56 6.99 -27.19 -6.01
N LYS A 57 7.37 -26.81 -7.23
CA LYS A 57 8.30 -25.69 -7.43
C LYS A 57 7.65 -24.46 -6.81
N ALA A 58 8.41 -23.70 -6.02
CA ALA A 58 7.98 -22.43 -5.48
C ALA A 58 7.42 -21.57 -6.62
N LYS A 59 6.23 -21.00 -6.42
CA LYS A 59 5.62 -20.09 -7.38
C LYS A 59 6.58 -18.93 -7.58
N THR A 60 7.27 -18.89 -8.72
CA THR A 60 7.90 -17.67 -9.21
C THR A 60 6.79 -16.62 -9.27
N LEU A 61 6.92 -15.53 -8.50
CA LEU A 61 5.96 -14.42 -8.52
C LEU A 61 5.66 -14.03 -9.97
N ASN A 62 4.40 -13.75 -10.26
CA ASN A 62 3.99 -13.34 -11.60
C ASN A 62 4.78 -12.07 -11.97
N TRP A 63 5.33 -11.98 -13.19
CA TRP A 63 6.12 -10.82 -13.64
C TRP A 63 5.40 -9.49 -13.39
N GLN A 64 4.07 -9.50 -13.49
CA GLN A 64 3.22 -8.35 -13.16
C GLN A 64 3.29 -7.93 -11.69
N GLU A 65 3.35 -8.88 -10.75
CA GLU A 65 3.48 -8.63 -9.31
C GLU A 65 4.87 -8.06 -8.98
N GLN A 66 5.93 -8.61 -9.58
CA GLN A 66 7.29 -8.12 -9.39
C GLN A 66 7.42 -6.66 -9.85
N ARG A 67 6.87 -6.32 -11.02
CA ARG A 67 6.87 -4.94 -11.54
C ARG A 67 6.01 -3.98 -10.70
N LYS A 68 5.00 -4.50 -10.00
CA LYS A 68 4.20 -3.71 -9.06
C LYS A 68 4.99 -3.41 -7.78
N LEU A 69 5.61 -4.43 -7.20
CA LEU A 69 6.46 -4.30 -6.01
C LEU A 69 7.66 -3.38 -6.25
N GLU A 70 8.30 -3.47 -7.41
CA GLU A 70 9.43 -2.60 -7.76
C GLU A 70 9.02 -1.13 -7.86
N ARG A 71 7.87 -0.84 -8.48
CA ARG A 71 7.32 0.53 -8.52
C ARG A 71 7.02 1.05 -7.12
N GLU A 72 6.43 0.21 -6.27
CA GLU A 72 6.11 0.55 -4.88
C GLU A 72 7.36 0.84 -4.05
N ARG A 73 8.40 0.00 -4.16
CA ARG A 73 9.70 0.22 -3.52
C ARG A 73 10.34 1.53 -3.96
N LYS A 74 10.32 1.80 -5.28
CA LYS A 74 10.87 3.05 -5.83
C LYS A 74 10.14 4.28 -5.28
N GLN A 75 8.81 4.19 -5.15
CA GLN A 75 8.01 5.27 -4.57
C GLN A 75 8.36 5.52 -3.10
N GLU A 76 8.56 4.46 -2.32
CA GLU A 76 8.93 4.57 -0.90
C GLU A 76 10.34 5.17 -0.73
N GLU A 77 11.30 4.76 -1.56
CA GLU A 77 12.65 5.33 -1.59
C GLU A 77 12.65 6.81 -2.00
N GLU A 78 11.81 7.20 -2.97
CA GLU A 78 11.62 8.60 -3.36
C GLU A 78 11.04 9.45 -2.21
N ASP A 79 10.07 8.90 -1.45
CA ASP A 79 9.50 9.57 -0.28
C ASP A 79 10.52 9.73 0.83
N GLU A 80 11.25 8.65 1.15
CA GLU A 80 12.30 8.65 2.17
C GLU A 80 13.40 9.65 1.82
N GLN A 81 13.83 9.68 0.55
CA GLN A 81 14.78 10.68 0.07
C GLN A 81 14.24 12.10 0.17
N THR A 82 12.94 12.30 -0.10
CA THR A 82 12.31 13.62 -0.01
C THR A 82 12.29 14.10 1.44
N LEU A 83 11.89 13.24 2.38
CA LEU A 83 11.87 13.54 3.81
C LEU A 83 13.29 13.81 4.35
N ALA A 84 14.26 12.97 4.02
CA ALA A 84 15.65 13.17 4.43
C ALA A 84 16.23 14.50 3.91
N ARG A 85 15.85 14.93 2.70
CA ARG A 85 16.27 16.23 2.14
C ARG A 85 15.61 17.42 2.83
N ILE A 86 14.39 17.26 3.34
CA ILE A 86 13.69 18.30 4.11
C ILE A 86 14.33 18.43 5.50
N ASP A 87 14.71 17.31 6.12
CA ASP A 87 15.31 17.30 7.45
C ASP A 87 16.77 17.78 7.45
N ALA A 88 17.50 17.56 6.35
CA ALA A 88 18.89 17.96 6.25
C ALA A 88 19.05 19.49 6.14
N PRO A 89 19.87 20.12 7.00
CA PRO A 89 20.11 21.55 6.93
C PRO A 89 20.87 21.92 5.64
N ILE A 90 20.55 23.10 5.08
CA ILE A 90 21.22 23.61 3.89
C ILE A 90 22.72 23.81 4.20
N PRO A 91 23.65 23.29 3.38
CA PRO A 91 25.07 23.40 3.65
C PRO A 91 25.56 24.85 3.58
N GLN A 92 26.58 25.18 4.38
CA GLN A 92 27.13 26.55 4.45
C GLN A 92 27.73 27.06 3.13
N SER A 93 28.09 26.14 2.24
CA SER A 93 28.61 26.46 0.90
C SER A 93 27.52 27.02 -0.03
N ASN A 94 26.24 26.76 0.26
CA ASN A 94 25.11 27.23 -0.54
C ASN A 94 25.04 28.77 -0.53
N VAL A 95 24.80 29.36 -1.70
CA VAL A 95 24.72 30.82 -1.88
C VAL A 95 23.64 31.44 -0.98
N GLY A 96 22.49 30.76 -0.83
CA GLY A 96 21.41 31.21 0.03
C GLY A 96 21.82 31.27 1.51
N PHE A 97 22.56 30.27 2.00
CA PHE A 97 23.08 30.28 3.36
C PHE A 97 24.07 31.43 3.59
N LYS A 98 24.96 31.68 2.62
CA LYS A 98 25.91 32.81 2.68
C LYS A 98 25.19 34.15 2.73
N LEU A 99 24.16 34.32 1.89
CA LEU A 99 23.34 35.54 1.88
C LEU A 99 22.60 35.74 3.20
N LEU A 100 21.93 34.70 3.71
CA LEU A 100 21.25 34.73 5.01
C LEU A 100 22.22 35.14 6.13
N LYS A 101 23.41 34.53 6.16
CA LYS A 101 24.45 34.86 7.15
C LYS A 101 24.91 36.31 7.05
N GLN A 102 25.05 36.87 5.85
CA GLN A 102 25.38 38.30 5.66
C GLN A 102 24.27 39.23 6.15
N MET A 103 23.02 38.78 6.12
CA MET A 103 21.87 39.52 6.65
C MET A 103 21.69 39.34 8.17
N GLY A 104 22.63 38.68 8.85
CA GLY A 104 22.61 38.51 10.30
C GLY A 104 21.93 37.23 10.79
N TYR A 105 21.62 36.27 9.90
CA TYR A 105 21.16 34.95 10.32
C TYR A 105 22.27 34.17 11.03
N THR A 106 21.95 33.61 12.19
CA THR A 106 22.82 32.65 12.90
C THR A 106 22.24 31.24 12.84
N PRO A 107 23.06 30.20 12.59
CA PRO A 107 22.58 28.84 12.49
C PRO A 107 21.89 28.42 13.80
N GLY A 108 20.65 27.94 13.69
CA GLY A 108 19.81 27.55 14.84
C GLY A 108 18.98 28.70 15.45
N SER A 109 19.18 29.95 15.03
CA SER A 109 18.32 31.06 15.44
C SER A 109 17.03 31.11 14.62
N ALA A 110 15.93 31.44 15.27
CA ALA A 110 14.69 31.80 14.62
C ALA A 110 14.79 33.18 13.96
N LEU A 111 14.11 33.35 12.83
CA LEU A 111 14.06 34.63 12.11
C LEU A 111 13.06 35.60 12.77
N GLY A 112 13.33 36.90 12.73
CA GLY A 112 12.44 37.96 13.25
C GLY A 112 13.13 38.87 14.26
N LYS A 113 12.50 40.02 14.58
CA LYS A 113 13.08 41.09 15.43
C LYS A 113 13.53 40.59 16.81
N GLU A 114 12.79 39.64 17.37
CA GLU A 114 13.07 38.98 18.66
C GLU A 114 13.27 37.47 18.50
N GLY A 115 13.53 36.98 17.28
CA GLY A 115 13.54 35.54 17.01
C GLY A 115 12.17 34.88 17.19
N SER A 116 11.09 35.61 16.92
CA SER A 116 9.70 35.12 17.07
C SER A 116 9.28 34.10 16.01
N GLY A 117 10.09 33.89 14.97
CA GLY A 117 9.82 32.92 13.91
C GLY A 117 10.05 31.47 14.36
N ARG A 118 9.73 30.52 13.47
CA ARG A 118 10.09 29.11 13.67
C ARG A 118 11.53 28.89 13.23
N ALA A 119 12.34 28.29 14.11
CA ALA A 119 13.70 27.88 13.77
C ALA A 119 13.72 26.58 12.96
N GLU A 120 12.75 25.70 13.18
CA GLU A 120 12.63 24.42 12.50
C GLU A 120 11.63 24.47 11.34
N PRO A 121 11.93 23.78 10.22
CA PRO A 121 11.03 23.67 9.09
C PRO A 121 9.72 22.98 9.48
N VAL A 122 8.66 23.25 8.70
CA VAL A 122 7.37 22.61 8.92
C VAL A 122 7.45 21.15 8.48
N GLY A 123 7.13 20.23 9.39
CA GLY A 123 7.04 18.81 9.08
C GLY A 123 6.00 18.53 7.99
N LEU A 124 6.33 17.60 7.09
CA LEU A 124 5.47 17.20 5.98
C LEU A 124 5.14 15.71 6.10
N GLU A 125 3.88 15.35 5.86
CA GLU A 125 3.43 13.97 5.76
C GLU A 125 3.09 13.65 4.30
N ILE A 126 3.89 12.81 3.66
CA ILE A 126 3.62 12.37 2.29
C ILE A 126 2.54 11.29 2.32
N ARG A 127 1.43 11.54 1.61
CA ARG A 127 0.29 10.61 1.48
C ARG A 127 0.19 10.15 0.04
N ARG A 128 0.42 8.87 -0.21
CA ARG A 128 0.31 8.26 -1.55
C ARG A 128 -1.04 7.59 -1.81
N SER A 129 -1.91 7.42 -0.81
CA SER A 129 -3.26 6.92 -1.08
C SER A 129 -4.18 7.97 -1.69
N ARG A 130 -5.21 7.45 -2.35
CA ARG A 130 -6.37 8.21 -2.81
C ARG A 130 -7.52 8.23 -1.79
N ALA A 131 -7.25 7.85 -0.54
CA ALA A 131 -8.25 7.89 0.50
C ALA A 131 -8.57 9.35 0.87
N GLY A 132 -9.80 9.61 1.30
CA GLY A 132 -10.21 10.95 1.75
C GLY A 132 -9.35 11.45 2.91
N ILE A 133 -9.20 12.77 3.01
CA ILE A 133 -8.51 13.41 4.14
C ILE A 133 -9.24 13.00 5.43
N GLY A 134 -8.47 12.53 6.42
CA GLY A 134 -9.00 12.00 7.68
C GLY A 134 -9.09 10.46 7.74
N ARG A 135 -9.09 9.75 6.61
CA ARG A 135 -8.95 8.29 6.60
C ARG A 135 -7.48 7.89 6.63
N GLU A 136 -7.07 6.91 7.40
CA GLU A 136 -5.68 6.44 7.37
C GLU A 136 -5.37 5.65 6.08
N ASP A 137 -4.11 5.72 5.63
CA ASP A 137 -3.59 4.90 4.54
C ASP A 137 -3.75 3.41 4.90
N PRO A 138 -4.27 2.55 4.00
CA PRO A 138 -4.52 1.14 4.32
C PRO A 138 -3.24 0.37 4.71
N ARG A 139 -2.08 0.83 4.24
CA ARG A 139 -0.78 0.27 4.65
C ARG A 139 -0.42 0.61 6.10
N LYS A 140 -0.64 1.88 6.49
CA LYS A 140 -0.40 2.34 7.88
C LYS A 140 -1.37 1.65 8.84
N GLU A 141 -2.65 1.56 8.47
CA GLU A 141 -3.69 0.86 9.24
C GLU A 141 -3.33 -0.63 9.44
N LYS A 142 -2.85 -1.30 8.39
CA LYS A 142 -2.40 -2.69 8.49
C LYS A 142 -1.20 -2.85 9.43
N ARG A 143 -0.17 -1.98 9.30
CA ARG A 143 1.02 -2.00 10.17
C ARG A 143 0.64 -1.81 11.63
N LYS A 144 -0.20 -0.82 11.95
CA LYS A 144 -0.70 -0.59 13.32
C LYS A 144 -1.43 -1.82 13.87
N ARG A 145 -2.24 -2.49 13.05
CA ARG A 145 -2.94 -3.71 13.46
C ARG A 145 -1.99 -4.87 13.74
N GLU A 146 -0.91 -5.00 12.99
CA GLU A 146 0.13 -6.01 13.24
C GLU A 146 0.89 -5.67 14.53
N GLU A 147 1.31 -4.43 14.74
CA GLU A 147 1.96 -3.96 15.97
C GLU A 147 1.10 -4.22 17.22
N MET A 148 -0.20 -3.92 17.16
CA MET A 148 -1.13 -4.20 18.26
C MET A 148 -1.21 -5.69 18.61
N LYS A 149 -1.16 -6.56 17.61
CA LYS A 149 -1.16 -8.02 17.84
C LYS A 149 0.14 -8.48 18.46
N ASP A 150 1.27 -8.00 17.95
CA ASP A 150 2.59 -8.34 18.50
C ASP A 150 2.69 -7.92 19.97
N LEU A 151 2.15 -6.74 20.32
CA LEU A 151 2.05 -6.30 21.71
C LEU A 151 1.18 -7.23 22.55
N GLN A 152 -0.01 -7.60 22.08
CA GLN A 152 -0.89 -8.54 22.77
C GLN A 152 -0.21 -9.91 22.98
N ASP A 153 0.48 -10.43 21.97
CA ASP A 153 1.21 -11.68 22.06
C ASP A 153 2.33 -11.61 23.10
N ILE A 154 3.05 -10.49 23.15
CA ILE A 154 4.09 -10.25 24.16
C ILE A 154 3.46 -10.22 25.56
N LEU A 155 2.41 -9.43 25.76
CA LEU A 155 1.72 -9.32 27.05
C LEU A 155 1.21 -10.68 27.54
N MET A 156 0.64 -11.49 26.65
CA MET A 156 0.17 -12.84 26.98
C MET A 156 1.33 -13.75 27.38
N LYS A 157 2.46 -13.71 26.64
CA LYS A 157 3.66 -14.47 27.01
C LYS A 157 4.22 -14.08 28.37
N LEU A 158 4.30 -12.79 28.69
CA LEU A 158 4.73 -12.35 30.04
C LEU A 158 3.81 -12.90 31.13
N ARG A 159 2.49 -12.94 30.86
CA ARG A 159 1.50 -13.47 31.79
C ARG A 159 1.63 -14.99 31.99
N GLU A 160 1.82 -15.74 30.91
CA GLU A 160 1.88 -17.21 30.96
C GLU A 160 3.22 -17.72 31.49
N GLU A 161 4.34 -17.23 30.93
CA GLU A 161 5.68 -17.74 31.24
C GLU A 161 6.21 -17.16 32.55
N HIS A 162 6.05 -15.84 32.71
CA HIS A 162 6.61 -15.12 33.84
C HIS A 162 5.60 -14.86 34.95
N ARG A 163 4.31 -15.17 34.77
CA ARG A 163 3.26 -14.79 35.74
C ARG A 163 3.34 -13.31 36.07
N TYR A 164 3.64 -12.48 35.07
CA TYR A 164 3.84 -11.05 35.24
C TYR A 164 2.72 -10.29 34.52
N CYS A 165 2.12 -9.32 35.21
CA CYS A 165 1.21 -8.39 34.56
C CYS A 165 1.90 -7.03 34.41
N LEU A 166 2.01 -6.55 33.17
CA LEU A 166 2.62 -5.25 32.88
C LEU A 166 1.84 -4.10 33.52
N PHE A 167 0.51 -4.18 33.54
CA PHE A 167 -0.36 -3.12 34.03
C PHE A 167 -0.40 -3.05 35.56
N CYS A 168 -0.37 -4.20 36.23
CA CYS A 168 -0.19 -4.25 37.69
C CYS A 168 1.23 -3.84 38.12
N GLY A 169 2.23 -4.08 37.26
CA GLY A 169 3.64 -3.79 37.52
C GLY A 169 4.34 -4.80 38.44
N PHE A 170 3.80 -6.02 38.62
CA PHE A 170 4.43 -7.03 39.47
C PHE A 170 4.23 -8.47 38.99
N GLN A 171 5.10 -9.35 39.53
CA GLN A 171 5.10 -10.79 39.29
C GLN A 171 4.31 -11.53 40.37
N TYR A 172 3.49 -12.48 39.95
CA TYR A 172 2.70 -13.34 40.82
C TYR A 172 3.42 -14.66 41.10
N GLU A 173 3.17 -15.21 42.29
CA GLU A 173 3.81 -16.44 42.76
C GLU A 173 3.36 -17.67 41.95
N SER A 174 2.07 -17.74 41.62
CA SER A 174 1.45 -18.82 40.87
C SER A 174 0.51 -18.29 39.80
N MET A 175 0.19 -19.14 38.82
CA MET A 175 -0.81 -18.80 37.79
C MET A 175 -2.21 -18.60 38.39
N GLU A 176 -2.53 -19.31 39.47
CA GLU A 176 -3.78 -19.15 40.21
C GLU A 176 -3.85 -17.78 40.89
N SER A 177 -2.78 -17.34 41.55
CA SER A 177 -2.68 -16.00 42.16
C SER A 177 -2.81 -14.89 41.12
N LEU A 178 -2.24 -15.10 39.93
CA LEU A 178 -2.39 -14.18 38.83
C LEU A 178 -3.85 -14.08 38.36
N LEU A 179 -4.55 -15.21 38.20
CA LEU A 179 -5.94 -15.23 37.73
C LEU A 179 -6.92 -14.68 38.78
N SER A 180 -6.64 -14.83 40.08
CA SER A 180 -7.54 -14.35 41.13
C SER A 180 -7.34 -12.88 41.49
N ASN A 181 -6.11 -12.37 41.37
CA ASN A 181 -5.74 -11.07 41.92
C ASN A 181 -5.50 -10.00 40.84
N CYS A 182 -5.27 -10.39 39.58
CA CYS A 182 -5.12 -9.45 38.47
C CYS A 182 -6.50 -9.10 37.89
N PRO A 183 -6.87 -7.81 37.80
CA PRO A 183 -8.23 -7.40 37.42
C PRO A 183 -8.57 -7.67 35.95
N GLY A 184 -7.58 -7.80 35.06
CA GLY A 184 -7.80 -8.19 33.67
C GLY A 184 -6.52 -8.35 32.87
N THR A 185 -6.63 -8.38 31.54
CA THR A 185 -5.50 -8.55 30.61
C THR A 185 -5.13 -7.27 29.87
N ASP A 186 -6.03 -6.30 29.86
CA ASP A 186 -5.90 -5.05 29.11
C ASP A 186 -5.68 -3.87 30.06
N GLU A 187 -5.27 -2.73 29.52
CA GLU A 187 -5.02 -1.50 30.28
C GLU A 187 -6.29 -1.00 30.97
N ASP A 188 -7.43 -1.09 30.29
CA ASP A 188 -8.72 -0.60 30.77
C ASP A 188 -9.23 -1.32 32.04
N ASP A 189 -8.71 -2.51 32.35
CA ASP A 189 -9.10 -3.31 33.51
C ASP A 189 -8.36 -2.91 34.80
N HIS A 190 -7.31 -2.09 34.72
CA HIS A 190 -6.38 -1.80 35.82
C HIS A 190 -6.43 -0.34 36.28
#